data_AF-A0A482UMT3-F1
#
_entry.id   AF-A0A482UMT3-F1
#
_cell.length_a   1.000
_cell.length_b   1.000
_cell.length_c   1.000
_cell.angle_alpha   90.00
_cell.angle_beta   90.00
_cell.angle_gamma   90.00
#
_symmetry.space_group_name_H-M   'P 1'
#
loop_
_entity.id
_entity.type
_entity.pdbx_description
1 polymer ?
#
loop_
_entity_poly.entity_id
_entity_poly.type
_entity_poly.pdbx_seq_one_letter_code
_entity_poly.pdbx_strand_id
1 'polypeptide(L)'
;TYPPTSPHTYTHVSPKAKDTKFQTVGSEFRRQLKDLMTNVSFTTPHYVRCIKPNAQNKSSIYDHTLVCMQLKCCGVIEAVRVSRAGFPNRFSCGDFVERYRGVYTYYLYAQANLHTPTMLPSSSPTHTHTQTNTHTSKKRVLASSDSREQAMELCTYVSNLVIQHTAHKPLGGGGGGGVDVMVRAGMQIGISLVFMRRNCFDILEQMRMYVYKLSCVCMQKYYRRYVTYSYYTRLRRVCIHTQCCVRRAIAKRHVRHVRHTKCSICIQRYVRGYVCRRYRKMCMIWIVRIQTHIRMHRAYKVLLGYRRASAAIMMAKCFRRCVMVHIHAHAYIYIYIN
;
A
#
# COMPACT_ATOMS: atom_id res chain seq x y z
N THR A 1 21.51 -48.07 22.82
CA THR A 1 21.81 -48.84 24.04
C THR A 1 20.50 -49.39 24.58
N TYR A 2 20.24 -50.67 24.36
CA TYR A 2 19.11 -51.35 24.99
C TYR A 2 19.50 -51.74 26.43
N PRO A 3 18.64 -51.52 27.45
CA PRO A 3 18.92 -51.91 28.82
C PRO A 3 18.47 -53.37 29.11
N PRO A 4 18.95 -53.97 30.21
CA PRO A 4 19.06 -55.42 30.35
C PRO A 4 17.81 -56.08 30.94
N THR A 5 17.61 -57.36 30.62
CA THR A 5 16.61 -58.24 31.21
C THR A 5 17.21 -59.09 32.33
N SER A 6 16.52 -59.16 33.47
CA SER A 6 16.68 -60.19 34.52
C SER A 6 15.32 -60.39 35.23
N PRO A 7 15.11 -61.48 35.99
CA PRO A 7 14.18 -62.54 35.61
C PRO A 7 12.89 -62.55 36.45
N HIS A 8 11.75 -62.84 35.81
CA HIS A 8 10.49 -63.07 36.51
C HIS A 8 10.27 -64.55 36.81
N THR A 9 10.18 -64.83 38.12
CA THR A 9 9.66 -66.03 38.76
C THR A 9 8.29 -66.42 38.19
N TYR A 10 8.16 -67.69 37.79
CA TYR A 10 6.92 -68.28 37.29
C TYR A 10 5.97 -68.64 38.43
N THR A 11 4.82 -67.97 38.52
CA THR A 11 3.63 -68.52 39.18
C THR A 11 2.74 -69.19 38.13
N HIS A 12 2.50 -70.49 38.34
CA HIS A 12 1.64 -71.32 37.49
C HIS A 12 0.19 -70.83 37.57
N VAL A 13 -0.28 -70.20 36.49
CA VAL A 13 -1.72 -70.12 36.16
C VAL A 13 -1.93 -71.01 34.94
N SER A 14 -2.66 -72.11 35.12
CA SER A 14 -3.02 -73.05 34.05
C SER A 14 -3.69 -72.30 32.89
N PRO A 15 -3.12 -72.32 31.67
CA PRO A 15 -3.78 -71.77 30.50
C PRO A 15 -4.82 -72.77 30.00
N LYS A 16 -6.08 -72.33 29.88
CA LYS A 16 -7.06 -73.01 29.01
C LYS A 16 -6.42 -73.18 27.63
N ALA A 17 -6.30 -74.44 27.18
CA ALA A 17 -5.75 -74.78 25.89
C ALA A 17 -6.51 -74.03 24.79
N LYS A 18 -5.86 -73.04 24.16
CA LYS A 18 -6.34 -72.50 22.89
C LYS A 18 -6.06 -73.57 21.85
N ASP A 19 -7.11 -74.07 21.25
CA ASP A 19 -7.09 -75.02 20.14
C ASP A 19 -6.36 -74.39 18.95
N THR A 20 -5.03 -74.49 18.94
CA THR A 20 -4.18 -73.95 17.87
C THR A 20 -4.32 -74.85 16.66
N LYS A 21 -5.26 -74.52 15.76
CA LYS A 21 -5.35 -75.15 14.44
C LYS A 21 -3.96 -75.25 13.82
N PHE A 22 -3.56 -76.47 13.46
CA PHE A 22 -2.28 -76.75 12.80
C PHE A 22 -2.09 -75.82 11.59
N GLN A 23 -1.13 -74.92 11.70
CA GLN A 23 -0.91 -73.87 10.72
C GLN A 23 0.25 -74.28 9.81
N THR A 24 -0.06 -74.54 8.54
CA THR A 24 0.97 -74.81 7.53
C THR A 24 1.59 -73.50 7.04
N VAL A 25 2.83 -73.57 6.53
CA VAL A 25 3.49 -72.45 5.85
C VAL A 25 2.59 -71.86 4.75
N GLY A 26 1.88 -72.71 4.00
CA GLY A 26 0.93 -72.27 2.98
C GLY A 26 -0.28 -71.51 3.55
N SER A 27 -0.81 -71.96 4.69
CA SER A 27 -1.93 -71.26 5.36
C SER A 27 -1.52 -69.89 5.91
N GLU A 28 -0.28 -69.77 6.39
CA GLU A 28 0.26 -68.50 6.89
C GLU A 28 0.59 -67.54 5.73
N PHE A 29 1.21 -68.01 4.64
CA PHE A 29 1.45 -67.19 3.45
C PHE A 29 0.14 -66.68 2.83
N ARG A 30 -0.89 -67.54 2.75
CA ARG A 30 -2.22 -67.15 2.25
C ARG A 30 -2.84 -66.06 3.10
N ARG A 31 -2.73 -66.17 4.43
CA ARG A 31 -3.23 -65.16 5.37
C ARG A 31 -2.51 -63.82 5.15
N GLN A 32 -1.18 -63.83 5.11
CA GLN A 32 -0.38 -62.63 4.88
C GLN A 32 -0.67 -61.96 3.53
N LEU A 33 -0.81 -62.74 2.45
CA LEU A 33 -1.17 -62.22 1.13
C LEU A 33 -2.56 -61.60 1.13
N LYS A 34 -3.52 -62.19 1.84
CA LYS A 34 -4.87 -61.64 1.98
C LYS A 34 -4.84 -60.30 2.70
N ASP A 35 -4.14 -60.23 3.84
CA ASP A 35 -4.01 -59.00 4.63
C ASP A 35 -3.33 -57.88 3.81
N LEU A 36 -2.28 -58.23 3.04
CA LEU A 36 -1.63 -57.29 2.11
C LEU A 36 -2.59 -56.78 1.03
N MET A 37 -3.31 -57.67 0.36
CA MET A 37 -4.25 -57.29 -0.70
C MET A 37 -5.41 -56.43 -0.16
N THR A 38 -5.87 -56.71 1.05
CA THR A 38 -6.84 -55.86 1.76
C THR A 38 -6.26 -54.47 1.97
N ASN A 39 -5.05 -54.33 2.50
CA ASN A 39 -4.42 -53.03 2.70
C ASN A 39 -4.23 -52.26 1.38
N VAL A 40 -3.76 -52.93 0.33
CA VAL A 40 -3.57 -52.31 -0.99
C VAL A 40 -4.91 -51.86 -1.59
N SER A 41 -6.00 -52.60 -1.38
CA SER A 41 -7.33 -52.26 -1.90
C SER A 41 -7.92 -50.98 -1.32
N PHE A 42 -7.47 -50.55 -0.14
CA PHE A 42 -7.86 -49.27 0.47
C PHE A 42 -7.05 -48.06 -0.05
N THR A 43 -6.07 -48.30 -0.92
CA THR A 43 -5.21 -47.25 -1.50
C THR A 43 -5.51 -47.06 -2.98
N THR A 44 -5.00 -45.98 -3.58
CA THR A 44 -4.94 -45.80 -5.03
C THR A 44 -3.66 -46.43 -5.59
N PRO A 45 -3.74 -47.55 -6.33
CA PRO A 45 -2.55 -48.26 -6.80
C PRO A 45 -1.93 -47.58 -8.01
N HIS A 46 -0.59 -47.52 -8.02
CA HIS A 46 0.22 -47.10 -9.16
C HIS A 46 1.15 -48.25 -9.54
N TYR A 47 1.18 -48.63 -10.83
CA TYR A 47 1.90 -49.82 -11.30
C TYR A 47 3.18 -49.45 -12.05
N VAL A 48 4.28 -50.11 -11.69
CA VAL A 48 5.55 -50.09 -12.45
C VAL A 48 5.82 -51.51 -12.96
N ARG A 49 6.10 -51.66 -14.25
CA ARG A 49 6.43 -52.94 -14.88
C ARG A 49 7.90 -52.95 -15.27
N CYS A 50 8.69 -53.78 -14.60
CA CYS A 50 10.10 -53.96 -14.92
C CYS A 50 10.27 -54.93 -16.09
N ILE A 51 11.12 -54.60 -17.06
CA ILE A 51 11.41 -55.44 -18.24
C ILE A 51 12.90 -55.76 -18.26
N LYS A 52 13.24 -57.05 -18.34
CA LYS A 52 14.63 -57.50 -18.49
C LYS A 52 15.05 -57.41 -19.96
N PRO A 53 16.07 -56.59 -20.32
CA PRO A 53 16.40 -56.35 -21.73
C PRO A 53 17.18 -57.51 -22.38
N ASN A 54 17.94 -58.28 -21.61
CA ASN A 54 18.67 -59.46 -22.07
C ASN A 54 18.90 -60.44 -20.91
N ALA A 55 19.02 -61.73 -21.19
CA ALA A 55 19.25 -62.77 -20.16
C ALA A 55 20.65 -62.71 -19.53
N GLN A 56 21.63 -62.16 -20.27
CA GLN A 56 23.06 -62.14 -19.93
C GLN A 56 23.44 -61.07 -18.89
N ASN A 57 22.49 -60.24 -18.45
CA ASN A 57 22.72 -59.11 -17.53
C ASN A 57 23.79 -58.12 -18.04
N LYS A 58 23.92 -57.96 -19.36
CA LYS A 58 24.87 -57.02 -19.97
C LYS A 58 24.20 -55.68 -20.27
N SER A 59 24.88 -54.58 -20.00
CA SER A 59 24.39 -53.24 -20.38
C SER A 59 24.32 -53.09 -21.90
N SER A 60 23.40 -52.25 -22.38
CA SER A 60 23.22 -51.88 -23.80
C SER A 60 22.88 -53.02 -24.78
N ILE A 61 22.64 -54.24 -24.30
CA ILE A 61 22.16 -55.36 -25.12
C ILE A 61 20.64 -55.46 -25.00
N TYR A 62 19.95 -55.44 -26.13
CA TYR A 62 18.49 -55.54 -26.21
C TYR A 62 18.09 -56.77 -27.03
N ASP A 63 17.48 -57.76 -26.36
CA ASP A 63 16.89 -58.94 -26.98
C ASP A 63 15.39 -58.70 -27.21
N HIS A 64 15.04 -58.46 -28.46
CA HIS A 64 13.66 -58.20 -28.87
C HIS A 64 12.72 -59.37 -28.54
N THR A 65 13.15 -60.61 -28.70
CA THR A 65 12.30 -61.79 -28.49
C THR A 65 11.94 -61.95 -27.03
N LEU A 66 12.96 -61.85 -26.15
CA LEU A 66 12.77 -61.89 -24.70
C LEU A 66 11.86 -60.77 -24.20
N VAL A 67 12.06 -59.54 -24.70
CA VAL A 67 11.24 -58.39 -24.32
C VAL A 67 9.81 -58.53 -24.82
N CYS A 68 9.59 -58.93 -26.08
CA CYS A 68 8.26 -59.16 -26.62
C CYS A 68 7.51 -60.25 -25.85
N MET A 69 8.18 -61.33 -25.44
CA MET A 69 7.57 -62.38 -24.63
C MET A 69 7.13 -61.83 -23.27
N GLN A 70 7.99 -61.07 -22.58
CA GLN A 70 7.63 -60.42 -21.31
C GLN A 70 6.42 -59.48 -21.46
N LEU A 71 6.38 -58.66 -22.52
CA LEU A 71 5.27 -57.74 -22.75
C LEU A 71 3.92 -58.45 -22.93
N LYS A 72 3.92 -59.61 -23.59
CA LYS A 72 2.74 -60.47 -23.74
C LYS A 72 2.36 -61.15 -22.43
N CYS A 73 3.30 -61.83 -21.77
CA CYS A 73 3.04 -62.56 -20.52
C CYS A 73 2.63 -61.65 -19.35
N CYS A 74 3.18 -60.44 -19.29
CA CYS A 74 2.81 -59.44 -18.28
C CYS A 74 1.52 -58.67 -18.64
N GLY A 75 0.88 -58.97 -19.78
CA GLY A 75 -0.36 -58.33 -20.23
C GLY A 75 -0.21 -56.83 -20.51
N VAL A 76 1.00 -56.35 -20.83
CA VAL A 76 1.26 -54.92 -21.06
C VAL A 76 0.52 -54.45 -22.30
N ILE A 77 0.48 -55.27 -23.35
CA ILE A 77 -0.19 -54.95 -24.62
C ILE A 77 -1.72 -54.84 -24.41
N GLU A 78 -2.31 -55.78 -23.68
CA GLU A 78 -3.72 -55.80 -23.31
C GLU A 78 -4.06 -54.59 -22.43
N ALA A 79 -3.24 -54.28 -21.42
CA ALA A 79 -3.43 -53.11 -20.57
C ALA A 79 -3.39 -51.81 -21.37
N VAL A 80 -2.47 -51.66 -22.33
CA VAL A 80 -2.41 -50.51 -23.24
C VAL A 80 -3.66 -50.46 -24.13
N ARG A 81 -4.11 -51.59 -24.66
CA ARG A 81 -5.32 -51.68 -25.50
C ARG A 81 -6.57 -51.23 -24.74
N VAL A 82 -6.78 -51.75 -23.53
CA VAL A 82 -7.88 -51.37 -22.64
C VAL A 82 -7.79 -49.88 -22.28
N SER A 83 -6.59 -49.37 -21.97
CA SER A 83 -6.38 -47.96 -21.64
C SER A 83 -6.65 -47.01 -22.80
N ARG A 84 -6.38 -47.45 -24.05
CA ARG A 84 -6.64 -46.66 -25.26
C ARG A 84 -8.11 -46.68 -25.69
N ALA A 85 -8.77 -47.83 -25.56
CA ALA A 85 -10.17 -47.97 -25.92
C ALA A 85 -11.12 -47.40 -24.86
N GLY A 86 -10.74 -47.53 -23.58
CA GLY A 86 -11.55 -47.14 -22.44
C GLY A 86 -11.47 -45.65 -22.07
N PHE A 87 -12.21 -45.32 -21.01
CA PHE A 87 -12.26 -43.99 -20.40
C PHE A 87 -11.79 -44.09 -18.95
N PRO A 88 -10.48 -43.94 -18.69
CA PRO A 88 -9.91 -44.15 -17.36
C PRO A 88 -10.35 -43.08 -16.35
N ASN A 89 -10.67 -41.87 -16.82
CA ASN A 89 -11.10 -40.78 -15.95
C ASN A 89 -12.63 -40.74 -15.88
N ARG A 90 -13.19 -40.78 -14.67
CA ARG A 90 -14.63 -40.81 -14.40
C ARG A 90 -14.98 -39.77 -13.34
N PHE A 91 -15.96 -38.95 -13.62
CA PHE A 91 -16.45 -37.92 -12.70
C PHE A 91 -17.96 -38.05 -12.55
N SER A 92 -18.51 -37.74 -11.37
CA SER A 92 -19.95 -37.52 -11.28
C SER A 92 -20.32 -36.26 -12.08
N CYS A 93 -21.56 -36.18 -12.57
CA CYS A 93 -22.03 -34.98 -13.27
C CYS A 93 -21.84 -33.71 -12.42
N GLY A 94 -22.09 -33.79 -11.10
CA GLY A 94 -21.88 -32.68 -10.17
C GLY A 94 -20.42 -32.27 -10.03
N ASP A 95 -19.52 -33.22 -9.74
CA ASP A 95 -18.09 -32.95 -9.57
C ASP A 95 -17.46 -32.39 -10.86
N PHE A 96 -17.91 -32.88 -12.02
CA PHE A 96 -17.45 -32.40 -13.31
C PHE A 96 -17.82 -30.93 -13.51
N VAL A 97 -19.08 -30.57 -13.24
CA VAL A 97 -19.55 -29.18 -13.35
C VAL A 97 -18.78 -28.29 -12.37
N GLU A 98 -18.69 -28.66 -11.10
CA GLU A 98 -17.99 -27.86 -10.10
C GLU A 98 -16.52 -27.63 -10.48
N ARG A 99 -15.82 -28.69 -10.91
CA ARG A 99 -14.40 -28.64 -11.26
C ARG A 99 -14.11 -27.77 -12.48
N TYR A 100 -14.95 -27.83 -13.52
CA TYR A 100 -14.69 -27.15 -14.80
C TYR A 100 -15.53 -25.89 -15.04
N ARG A 101 -16.42 -25.51 -14.12
CA ARG A 101 -17.21 -24.26 -14.18
C ARG A 101 -16.36 -23.01 -14.40
N GLY A 102 -15.20 -22.93 -13.74
CA GLY A 102 -14.28 -21.81 -13.88
C GLY A 102 -13.70 -21.67 -15.28
N VAL A 103 -13.41 -22.80 -15.95
CA VAL A 103 -12.95 -22.83 -17.34
C VAL A 103 -14.05 -22.34 -18.26
N TYR A 104 -15.26 -22.92 -18.14
CA TYR A 104 -16.42 -22.51 -18.93
C TYR A 104 -16.71 -21.01 -18.82
N THR A 105 -16.74 -20.48 -17.59
CA THR A 105 -17.03 -19.06 -17.32
C THR A 105 -15.95 -18.15 -17.91
N TYR A 106 -14.67 -18.53 -17.77
CA TYR A 106 -13.56 -17.75 -18.30
C TYR A 106 -13.60 -17.66 -19.82
N TYR A 107 -13.78 -18.78 -20.53
CA TYR A 107 -13.78 -18.79 -22.00
C TYR A 107 -15.03 -18.14 -22.59
N LEU A 108 -16.20 -18.25 -21.95
CA LEU A 108 -17.38 -17.47 -22.34
C LEU A 108 -17.13 -15.96 -22.22
N TYR A 109 -16.54 -15.53 -21.11
CA TYR A 109 -16.19 -14.12 -20.93
C TYR A 109 -15.14 -13.67 -21.95
N ALA A 110 -14.10 -14.48 -22.21
CA ALA A 110 -13.08 -14.15 -23.19
C ALA A 110 -13.68 -13.97 -24.60
N GLN A 111 -14.56 -14.88 -25.04
CA GLN A 111 -15.26 -14.80 -26.31
C GLN A 111 -16.16 -13.56 -26.44
N ALA A 112 -16.85 -13.19 -25.36
CA ALA A 112 -17.68 -11.97 -25.35
C ALA A 112 -16.86 -10.66 -25.44
N ASN A 113 -15.59 -10.68 -25.02
CA ASN A 113 -14.73 -9.50 -24.99
C ASN A 113 -13.70 -9.43 -26.14
N LEU A 114 -13.79 -10.31 -27.14
CA LEU A 114 -12.95 -10.23 -28.35
C LEU A 114 -13.24 -9.00 -29.23
N HIS A 115 -14.28 -8.22 -28.93
CA HIS A 115 -14.63 -6.99 -29.66
C HIS A 115 -14.17 -5.69 -29.00
N THR A 116 -13.26 -5.71 -28.01
CA THR A 116 -12.74 -4.45 -27.45
C THR A 116 -11.27 -4.56 -27.07
N PRO A 117 -10.35 -3.85 -27.76
CA PRO A 117 -8.96 -3.83 -27.36
C PRO A 117 -8.84 -3.03 -26.06
N THR A 118 -8.17 -3.63 -25.08
CA THR A 118 -7.30 -2.98 -24.09
C THR A 118 -7.68 -1.55 -23.70
N MET A 119 -8.34 -1.38 -22.55
CA MET A 119 -7.94 -0.38 -21.55
C MET A 119 -8.40 -0.83 -20.16
N LEU A 120 -7.50 -0.70 -19.19
CA LEU A 120 -7.79 -0.85 -17.75
C LEU A 120 -8.97 0.04 -17.33
N PRO A 121 -9.81 -0.38 -16.36
CA PRO A 121 -10.59 0.57 -15.60
C PRO A 121 -9.77 1.07 -14.40
N SER A 122 -9.34 2.32 -14.50
CA SER A 122 -9.21 3.21 -13.35
C SER A 122 -10.60 3.68 -12.89
N SER A 123 -10.67 4.10 -11.61
CA SER A 123 -11.73 4.86 -10.91
C SER A 123 -13.05 4.14 -10.51
N SER A 124 -13.17 3.99 -9.18
CA SER A 124 -14.26 4.35 -8.25
C SER A 124 -15.75 4.33 -8.68
N PRO A 125 -16.67 3.95 -7.76
CA PRO A 125 -18.08 3.80 -8.05
C PRO A 125 -18.80 5.16 -8.00
N THR A 126 -19.67 5.42 -8.98
CA THR A 126 -20.71 6.45 -8.87
C THR A 126 -22.01 5.81 -9.32
N HIS A 127 -23.01 5.90 -8.44
CA HIS A 127 -24.38 5.47 -8.68
C HIS A 127 -24.97 6.21 -9.88
N THR A 128 -25.42 5.49 -10.90
CA THR A 128 -26.52 5.92 -11.75
C THR A 128 -27.35 4.73 -12.20
N HIS A 129 -28.62 4.79 -11.84
CA HIS A 129 -29.69 3.94 -12.29
C HIS A 129 -29.94 4.26 -13.77
N THR A 130 -29.76 3.31 -14.68
CA THR A 130 -30.32 3.42 -16.04
C THR A 130 -30.75 2.05 -16.50
N GLN A 131 -32.07 1.89 -16.59
CA GLN A 131 -32.71 0.75 -17.24
C GLN A 131 -32.49 0.91 -18.74
N THR A 132 -31.92 -0.10 -19.38
CA THR A 132 -32.06 -0.31 -20.82
C THR A 132 -32.35 -1.78 -21.06
N ASN A 133 -33.62 -2.05 -21.36
CA ASN A 133 -34.07 -3.29 -21.96
C ASN A 133 -33.64 -3.30 -23.43
N THR A 134 -32.79 -4.24 -23.82
CA THR A 134 -32.77 -4.78 -25.18
C THR A 134 -32.57 -6.30 -25.10
N HIS A 135 -33.56 -7.00 -25.67
CA HIS A 135 -33.59 -8.43 -25.85
C HIS A 135 -32.53 -8.90 -26.85
N THR A 136 -32.18 -10.19 -26.76
CA THR A 136 -31.52 -11.06 -27.76
C THR A 136 -29.99 -11.17 -27.72
N SER A 137 -29.49 -12.06 -26.86
CA SER A 137 -28.75 -13.28 -27.27
C SER A 137 -27.96 -13.89 -26.10
N LYS A 138 -28.49 -15.00 -25.57
CA LYS A 138 -27.81 -16.08 -24.82
C LYS A 138 -26.84 -15.68 -23.70
N LYS A 139 -27.40 -15.12 -22.62
CA LYS A 139 -26.80 -15.17 -21.27
C LYS A 139 -27.39 -16.36 -20.51
N ARG A 140 -27.14 -17.59 -20.98
CA ARG A 140 -27.57 -18.82 -20.31
C ARG A 140 -26.44 -19.29 -19.39
N VAL A 141 -26.38 -18.72 -18.19
CA VAL A 141 -25.61 -19.32 -17.11
C VAL A 141 -26.38 -20.57 -16.71
N LEU A 142 -25.88 -21.76 -17.08
CA LEU A 142 -26.28 -23.11 -16.58
C LEU A 142 -27.67 -23.10 -15.90
N ALA A 143 -28.72 -22.96 -16.71
CA ALA A 143 -30.04 -22.55 -16.23
C ALA A 143 -30.95 -23.72 -15.80
N SER A 144 -30.45 -24.96 -15.83
CA SER A 144 -31.19 -26.14 -15.42
C SER A 144 -30.88 -26.52 -13.97
N SER A 145 -31.88 -26.92 -13.21
CA SER A 145 -31.72 -27.44 -11.84
C SER A 145 -31.07 -28.84 -11.82
N ASP A 146 -31.06 -29.53 -12.97
CA ASP A 146 -30.51 -30.87 -13.11
C ASP A 146 -29.01 -30.83 -13.42
N SER A 147 -28.22 -31.42 -12.52
CA SER A 147 -26.76 -31.54 -12.64
C SER A 147 -26.33 -32.28 -13.91
N ARG A 148 -27.17 -33.17 -14.46
CA ARG A 148 -26.89 -33.89 -15.70
C ARG A 148 -26.95 -32.99 -16.93
N GLU A 149 -27.97 -32.13 -17.02
CA GLU A 149 -28.15 -31.21 -18.14
C GLU A 149 -27.04 -30.16 -18.15
N GLN A 150 -26.69 -29.64 -16.97
CA GLN A 150 -25.52 -28.77 -16.78
C GLN A 150 -24.21 -29.44 -17.25
N ALA A 151 -23.99 -30.70 -16.87
CA ALA A 151 -22.82 -31.45 -17.31
C ALA A 151 -22.81 -31.68 -18.82
N MET A 152 -23.97 -31.92 -19.45
CA MET A 152 -24.10 -32.09 -20.89
C MET A 152 -23.74 -30.81 -21.66
N GLU A 153 -24.28 -29.67 -21.23
CA GLU A 153 -23.97 -28.37 -21.83
C GLU A 153 -22.46 -28.05 -21.71
N LEU A 154 -21.91 -28.23 -20.51
CA LEU A 154 -20.49 -27.97 -20.24
C LEU A 154 -19.60 -28.92 -21.05
N CYS A 155 -19.91 -30.22 -21.09
CA CYS A 155 -19.16 -31.21 -21.88
C CYS A 155 -19.17 -30.86 -23.37
N THR A 156 -20.32 -30.45 -23.92
CA THR A 156 -20.43 -30.08 -25.33
C THR A 156 -19.55 -28.86 -25.64
N TYR A 157 -19.59 -27.83 -24.80
CA TYR A 157 -18.76 -26.64 -24.98
C TYR A 157 -17.26 -26.96 -24.87
N VAL A 158 -16.87 -27.67 -23.82
CA VAL A 158 -15.49 -28.09 -23.57
C VAL A 158 -14.96 -28.99 -24.69
N SER A 159 -15.78 -29.89 -25.23
CA SER A 159 -15.39 -30.76 -26.37
C SER A 159 -14.92 -29.94 -27.55
N ASN A 160 -15.65 -28.88 -27.90
CA ASN A 160 -15.30 -28.00 -29.01
C ASN A 160 -13.97 -27.26 -28.75
N LEU A 161 -13.76 -26.77 -27.52
CA LEU A 161 -12.49 -26.15 -27.10
C LEU A 161 -11.30 -27.11 -27.18
N VAL A 162 -11.47 -28.35 -26.71
CA VAL A 162 -10.42 -29.38 -26.77
C VAL A 162 -10.09 -29.71 -28.23
N ILE A 163 -11.09 -29.87 -29.09
CA ILE A 163 -10.88 -30.13 -30.52
C ILE A 163 -10.11 -28.97 -31.18
N GLN A 164 -10.49 -27.71 -30.89
CA GLN A 164 -9.77 -26.53 -31.37
C GLN A 164 -8.30 -26.51 -30.94
N HIS A 165 -8.01 -26.84 -29.68
CA HIS A 165 -6.64 -26.92 -29.17
C HIS A 165 -5.84 -28.12 -29.71
N THR A 166 -6.51 -29.16 -30.20
CA THR A 166 -5.87 -30.39 -30.71
C THR A 166 -5.65 -30.34 -32.24
N ALA A 167 -6.20 -29.34 -32.94
CA ALA A 167 -6.27 -29.24 -34.40
C ALA A 167 -4.92 -29.00 -35.14
N HIS A 168 -3.82 -29.58 -34.68
CA HIS A 168 -2.63 -29.82 -35.50
C HIS A 168 -2.66 -31.14 -36.28
N LYS A 169 -3.74 -31.95 -36.20
CA LYS A 169 -3.95 -33.11 -37.10
C LYS A 169 -5.45 -33.44 -37.22
N PRO A 170 -6.15 -33.04 -38.32
CA PRO A 170 -7.44 -33.59 -38.64
C PRO A 170 -7.23 -34.95 -39.33
N LEU A 171 -7.51 -36.05 -38.64
CA LEU A 171 -7.85 -37.29 -39.32
C LEU A 171 -9.35 -37.25 -39.58
N GLY A 172 -9.70 -37.46 -40.85
CA GLY A 172 -10.97 -37.05 -41.45
C GLY A 172 -12.22 -37.69 -40.87
N GLY A 173 -13.35 -37.09 -41.23
CA GLY A 173 -14.68 -37.65 -41.00
C GLY A 173 -15.73 -36.59 -40.70
N GLY A 174 -16.57 -36.32 -41.70
CA GLY A 174 -18.02 -36.06 -41.66
C GLY A 174 -18.59 -35.08 -40.63
N GLY A 175 -19.41 -34.15 -41.11
CA GLY A 175 -20.35 -33.40 -40.26
C GLY A 175 -21.33 -34.34 -39.57
N GLY A 176 -21.46 -34.21 -38.26
CA GLY A 176 -22.37 -34.98 -37.42
C GLY A 176 -22.70 -34.20 -36.15
N GLY A 177 -23.96 -34.28 -35.69
CA GLY A 177 -24.51 -33.49 -34.59
C GLY A 177 -23.76 -33.62 -33.24
N GLY A 178 -24.14 -32.81 -32.26
CA GLY A 178 -23.38 -32.55 -31.02
C GLY A 178 -22.92 -33.77 -30.18
N VAL A 179 -23.53 -34.95 -30.35
CA VAL A 179 -23.09 -36.20 -29.69
C VAL A 179 -21.79 -36.74 -30.31
N ASP A 180 -21.57 -36.55 -31.63
CA ASP A 180 -20.36 -37.00 -32.34
C ASP A 180 -19.11 -36.19 -31.91
N VAL A 181 -19.29 -34.88 -31.69
CA VAL A 181 -18.23 -33.96 -31.25
C VAL A 181 -17.62 -34.41 -29.93
N MET A 182 -18.44 -34.87 -28.99
CA MET A 182 -17.99 -35.26 -27.66
C MET A 182 -17.14 -36.54 -27.71
N VAL A 183 -17.58 -37.52 -28.49
CA VAL A 183 -16.84 -38.77 -28.71
C VAL A 183 -15.51 -38.49 -29.43
N ARG A 184 -15.51 -37.59 -30.42
CA ARG A 184 -14.29 -37.14 -31.12
C ARG A 184 -13.30 -36.42 -30.20
N ALA A 185 -13.79 -35.62 -29.26
CA ALA A 185 -12.97 -35.02 -28.21
C ALA A 185 -12.45 -36.05 -27.18
N GLY A 186 -12.99 -37.27 -27.17
CA GLY A 186 -12.62 -38.34 -26.24
C GLY A 186 -13.41 -38.32 -24.94
N MET A 187 -14.66 -37.84 -24.97
CA MET A 187 -15.57 -37.79 -23.82
C MET A 187 -16.88 -38.53 -24.11
N GLN A 188 -17.49 -39.08 -23.06
CA GLN A 188 -18.79 -39.74 -23.11
C GLN A 188 -19.57 -39.45 -21.83
N ILE A 189 -20.88 -39.20 -21.92
CA ILE A 189 -21.75 -38.99 -20.76
C ILE A 189 -22.63 -40.23 -20.57
N GLY A 190 -22.51 -40.87 -19.41
CA GLY A 190 -23.45 -41.87 -18.90
C GLY A 190 -24.55 -41.21 -18.06
N ILE A 191 -25.37 -41.98 -17.35
CA ILE A 191 -26.53 -41.47 -16.58
C ILE A 191 -26.07 -40.49 -15.49
N SER A 192 -25.14 -40.93 -14.65
CA SER A 192 -24.61 -40.19 -13.49
C SER A 192 -23.15 -39.78 -13.62
N LEU A 193 -22.44 -40.31 -14.63
CA LEU A 193 -20.99 -40.18 -14.76
C LEU A 193 -20.59 -39.59 -16.12
N VAL A 194 -19.57 -38.74 -16.10
CA VAL A 194 -18.82 -38.26 -17.26
C VAL A 194 -17.54 -39.08 -17.37
N PHE A 195 -17.31 -39.66 -18.55
CA PHE A 195 -16.19 -40.52 -18.89
C PHE A 195 -15.25 -39.78 -19.84
N MET A 196 -13.96 -39.72 -19.53
CA MET A 196 -12.96 -39.02 -20.35
C MET A 196 -11.73 -39.90 -20.64
N ARG A 197 -11.20 -39.76 -21.85
CA ARG A 197 -9.89 -40.26 -22.23
C ARG A 197 -8.78 -39.38 -21.63
N ARG A 198 -7.58 -39.95 -21.47
CA ARG A 198 -6.42 -39.27 -20.88
C ARG A 198 -6.07 -37.97 -21.61
N ASN A 199 -5.90 -38.00 -22.93
CA ASN A 199 -5.51 -36.82 -23.70
C ASN A 199 -6.49 -35.64 -23.53
N CYS A 200 -7.79 -35.93 -23.53
CA CYS A 200 -8.82 -34.92 -23.31
C CYS A 200 -8.74 -34.32 -21.91
N PHE A 201 -8.61 -35.19 -20.89
CA PHE A 201 -8.47 -34.79 -19.50
C PHE A 201 -7.23 -33.92 -19.26
N ASP A 202 -6.09 -34.30 -19.83
CA ASP A 202 -4.83 -33.56 -19.66
C ASP A 202 -4.92 -32.15 -20.25
N ILE A 203 -5.52 -32.02 -21.45
CA ILE A 203 -5.76 -30.71 -22.09
C ILE A 203 -6.71 -29.85 -21.24
N LEU A 204 -7.79 -30.45 -20.75
CA LEU A 204 -8.75 -29.78 -19.88
C LEU A 204 -8.12 -29.28 -18.58
N GLU A 205 -7.28 -30.12 -17.97
CA GLU A 205 -6.58 -29.77 -16.74
C GLU A 205 -5.54 -28.68 -16.99
N GLN A 206 -4.86 -28.69 -18.14
CA GLN A 206 -3.97 -27.62 -18.56
C GLN A 206 -4.71 -26.28 -18.72
N MET A 207 -5.88 -26.27 -19.37
CA MET A 207 -6.74 -25.09 -19.47
C MET A 207 -7.17 -24.58 -18.10
N ARG A 208 -7.56 -25.49 -17.19
CA ARG A 208 -7.95 -25.14 -15.82
C ARG A 208 -6.79 -24.51 -15.04
N MET A 209 -5.60 -25.08 -15.13
CA MET A 209 -4.38 -24.53 -14.51
C MET A 209 -4.03 -23.15 -15.06
N TYR A 210 -4.24 -22.93 -16.37
CA TYR A 210 -4.04 -21.61 -16.98
C TYR A 210 -5.00 -20.56 -16.39
N VAL A 211 -6.28 -20.87 -16.26
CA VAL A 211 -7.27 -19.96 -15.66
C VAL A 211 -6.92 -19.64 -14.21
N TYR A 212 -6.52 -20.63 -13.39
CA TYR A 212 -6.08 -20.36 -12.02
C TYR A 212 -4.81 -19.52 -11.95
N LYS A 213 -3.86 -19.74 -12.86
CA LYS A 213 -2.65 -18.92 -12.93
C LYS A 213 -3.00 -17.46 -13.18
N LEU A 214 -3.90 -17.18 -14.11
CA LEU A 214 -4.36 -15.81 -14.38
C LEU A 214 -5.06 -15.20 -13.17
N SER A 215 -5.98 -15.92 -12.53
CA SER A 215 -6.67 -15.46 -11.31
C SER A 215 -5.68 -15.16 -10.18
N CYS A 216 -4.68 -16.02 -9.98
CA CYS A 216 -3.63 -15.83 -8.99
C CYS A 216 -2.80 -14.58 -9.29
N VAL A 217 -2.37 -14.38 -10.54
CA VAL A 217 -1.61 -13.19 -10.97
C VAL A 217 -2.44 -11.92 -10.77
N CYS A 218 -3.73 -11.93 -11.12
CA CYS A 218 -4.63 -10.82 -10.87
C CYS A 218 -4.73 -10.50 -9.38
N MET A 219 -4.97 -11.50 -8.53
CA MET A 219 -5.03 -11.32 -7.09
C MET A 219 -3.72 -10.75 -6.52
N GLN A 220 -2.58 -11.32 -6.93
CA GLN A 220 -1.25 -10.85 -6.55
C GLN A 220 -1.00 -9.39 -6.99
N LYS A 221 -1.42 -9.01 -8.21
CA LYS A 221 -1.32 -7.64 -8.72
C LYS A 221 -2.06 -6.65 -7.82
N TYR A 222 -3.31 -6.95 -7.47
CA TYR A 222 -4.11 -6.08 -6.60
C TYR A 222 -3.54 -6.00 -5.19
N TYR A 223 -3.08 -7.13 -4.64
CA TYR A 223 -2.47 -7.17 -3.33
C TYR A 223 -1.17 -6.36 -3.26
N ARG A 224 -0.25 -6.55 -4.22
CA ARG A 224 1.01 -5.79 -4.30
C ARG A 224 0.76 -4.29 -4.42
N ARG A 225 -0.24 -3.89 -5.23
CA ARG A 225 -0.69 -2.50 -5.33
C ARG A 225 -1.22 -1.98 -4.00
N TYR A 226 -2.08 -2.74 -3.32
CA TYR A 226 -2.67 -2.36 -2.03
C TYR A 226 -1.60 -2.08 -0.98
N VAL A 227 -0.64 -3.00 -0.81
CA VAL A 227 0.45 -2.85 0.17
C VAL A 227 1.28 -1.60 -0.11
N THR A 228 1.72 -1.42 -1.35
CA THR A 228 2.55 -0.27 -1.75
C THR A 228 1.80 1.06 -1.63
N TYR A 229 0.53 1.08 -2.04
CA TYR A 229 -0.30 2.29 -1.97
C TYR A 229 -0.61 2.69 -0.52
N SER A 230 -0.90 1.71 0.35
CA SER A 230 -1.10 1.97 1.78
C SER A 230 0.14 2.62 2.40
N TYR A 231 1.32 2.08 2.12
CA TYR A 231 2.59 2.66 2.59
C TYR A 231 2.82 4.08 2.04
N TYR A 232 2.64 4.28 0.73
CA TYR A 232 2.80 5.59 0.08
C TYR A 232 1.87 6.66 0.69
N THR A 233 0.60 6.33 0.91
CA THR A 233 -0.36 7.31 1.48
C THR A 233 0.00 7.72 2.91
N ARG A 234 0.61 6.82 3.69
CA ARG A 234 1.14 7.13 5.03
C ARG A 234 2.34 8.08 4.94
N LEU A 235 3.32 7.78 4.08
CA LEU A 235 4.47 8.66 3.86
C LEU A 235 4.05 10.05 3.39
N ARG A 236 3.12 10.13 2.43
CA ARG A 236 2.61 11.40 1.91
C ARG A 236 2.02 12.28 3.01
N ARG A 237 1.27 11.70 3.96
CA ARG A 237 0.73 12.44 5.11
C ARG A 237 1.84 13.03 5.99
N VAL A 238 2.89 12.25 6.29
CA VAL A 238 4.03 12.70 7.10
C VAL A 238 4.80 13.82 6.39
N CYS A 239 5.06 13.67 5.09
CA CYS A 239 5.75 14.68 4.29
C CYS A 239 4.98 16.00 4.28
N ILE A 240 3.66 15.97 4.00
CA ILE A 240 2.82 17.17 3.98
C ILE A 240 2.79 17.82 5.37
N HIS A 241 2.64 17.04 6.44
CA HIS A 241 2.64 17.58 7.80
C HIS A 241 3.97 18.29 8.14
N THR A 242 5.09 17.66 7.81
CA THR A 242 6.43 18.22 8.01
C THR A 242 6.62 19.51 7.21
N GLN A 243 6.22 19.53 5.93
CA GLN A 243 6.26 20.71 5.07
C GLN A 243 5.43 21.87 5.66
N CYS A 244 4.22 21.59 6.14
CA CYS A 244 3.36 22.58 6.79
C CYS A 244 4.01 23.17 8.06
N CYS A 245 4.62 22.33 8.91
CA CYS A 245 5.34 22.78 10.10
C CYS A 245 6.53 23.67 9.76
N VAL A 246 7.34 23.29 8.75
CA VAL A 246 8.49 24.09 8.30
C VAL A 246 8.03 25.44 7.75
N ARG A 247 7.02 25.46 6.87
CA ARG A 247 6.44 26.71 6.32
C ARG A 247 5.94 27.63 7.43
N ARG A 248 5.25 27.07 8.42
CA ARG A 248 4.80 27.82 9.61
C ARG A 248 5.97 28.38 10.43
N ALA A 249 7.03 27.59 10.64
CA ALA A 249 8.20 28.02 11.41
C ALA A 249 8.94 29.19 10.73
N ILE A 250 9.10 29.13 9.41
CA ILE A 250 9.69 30.21 8.62
C ILE A 250 8.86 31.49 8.76
N ALA A 251 7.54 31.41 8.58
CA ALA A 251 6.64 32.57 8.73
C ALA A 251 6.72 33.17 10.16
N LYS A 252 6.70 32.34 11.20
CA LYS A 252 6.84 32.80 12.60
C LYS A 252 8.19 33.46 12.87
N ARG A 253 9.28 32.96 12.26
CA ARG A 253 10.61 33.56 12.38
C ARG A 253 10.64 34.95 11.73
N HIS A 254 10.07 35.08 10.53
CA HIS A 254 9.97 36.37 9.84
C HIS A 254 9.18 37.40 10.64
N VAL A 255 7.99 37.04 11.15
CA VAL A 255 7.16 37.94 11.97
C VAL A 255 7.89 38.37 13.24
N ARG A 256 8.60 37.46 13.93
CA ARG A 256 9.41 37.83 15.10
C ARG A 256 10.49 38.85 14.74
N HIS A 257 11.22 38.63 13.65
CA HIS A 257 12.25 39.57 13.20
C HIS A 257 11.66 40.97 12.95
N VAL A 258 10.53 41.06 12.21
CA VAL A 258 9.83 42.33 11.95
C VAL A 258 9.34 42.99 13.25
N ARG A 259 8.86 42.22 14.23
CA ARG A 259 8.46 42.78 15.54
C ARG A 259 9.66 43.35 16.30
N HIS A 260 10.78 42.62 16.36
CA HIS A 260 11.99 43.11 17.04
C HIS A 260 12.55 44.37 16.38
N THR A 261 12.60 44.43 15.05
CA THR A 261 13.06 45.64 14.35
C THR A 261 12.13 46.83 14.61
N LYS A 262 10.81 46.64 14.57
CA LYS A 262 9.83 47.69 14.93
C LYS A 262 9.98 48.16 16.37
N CYS A 263 10.11 47.25 17.34
CA CYS A 263 10.34 47.61 18.73
C CYS A 263 11.63 48.41 18.91
N SER A 264 12.73 47.97 18.27
CA SER A 264 14.01 48.68 18.28
C SER A 264 13.89 50.10 17.72
N ILE A 265 13.26 50.25 16.54
CA ILE A 265 13.04 51.56 15.91
C ILE A 265 12.17 52.46 16.81
N CYS A 266 11.14 51.91 17.45
CA CYS A 266 10.29 52.65 18.38
C CYS A 266 11.08 53.18 19.57
N ILE A 267 11.88 52.34 20.23
CA ILE A 267 12.74 52.72 21.35
C ILE A 267 13.74 53.80 20.91
N GLN A 268 14.44 53.58 19.80
CA GLN A 268 15.38 54.55 19.24
C GLN A 268 14.71 55.89 18.94
N ARG A 269 13.49 55.89 18.36
CA ARG A 269 12.70 57.10 18.09
C ARG A 269 12.41 57.87 19.39
N TYR A 270 11.97 57.17 20.43
CA TYR A 270 11.67 57.79 21.72
C TYR A 270 12.91 58.38 22.39
N VAL A 271 14.01 57.64 22.40
CA VAL A 271 15.29 58.09 23.00
C VAL A 271 15.84 59.30 22.24
N ARG A 272 15.93 59.24 20.91
CA ARG A 272 16.38 60.38 20.08
C ARG A 272 15.53 61.62 20.32
N GLY A 273 14.21 61.47 20.35
CA GLY A 273 13.29 62.57 20.66
C GLY A 273 13.46 63.13 22.07
N TYR A 274 13.69 62.28 23.07
CA TYR A 274 13.92 62.70 24.45
C TYR A 274 15.21 63.53 24.59
N VAL A 275 16.31 63.06 24.00
CA VAL A 275 17.61 63.75 24.02
C VAL A 275 17.48 65.15 23.41
N CYS A 276 16.87 65.28 22.22
CA CYS A 276 16.67 66.58 21.56
C CYS A 276 15.80 67.54 22.40
N ARG A 277 14.71 67.05 23.00
CA ARG A 277 13.84 67.88 23.87
C ARG A 277 14.57 68.34 25.13
N ARG A 278 15.36 67.45 25.75
CA ARG A 278 16.16 67.78 26.93
C ARG A 278 17.20 68.85 26.60
N TYR A 279 17.92 68.71 25.48
CA TYR A 279 18.87 69.71 25.01
C TYR A 279 18.21 71.06 24.76
N ARG A 280 17.08 71.10 24.03
CA ARG A 280 16.32 72.33 23.78
C ARG A 280 15.88 73.01 25.08
N LYS A 281 15.40 72.25 26.06
CA LYS A 281 14.99 72.79 27.37
C LYS A 281 16.18 73.43 28.10
N MET A 282 17.35 72.79 28.09
CA MET A 282 18.57 73.35 28.68
C MET A 282 18.98 74.66 27.99
N CYS A 283 19.03 74.68 26.64
CA CYS A 283 19.33 75.90 25.90
C CYS A 283 18.34 77.03 26.19
N MET A 284 17.04 76.72 26.27
CA MET A 284 16.01 77.73 26.60
C MET A 284 16.21 78.32 28.01
N ILE A 285 16.54 77.49 29.00
CA ILE A 285 16.83 77.97 30.36
C ILE A 285 18.03 78.94 30.33
N TRP A 286 19.10 78.59 29.62
CA TRP A 286 20.28 79.45 29.48
C TRP A 286 19.98 80.76 28.76
N ILE A 287 19.25 80.71 27.65
CA ILE A 287 18.82 81.91 26.90
C ILE A 287 18.00 82.83 27.81
N VAL A 288 17.03 82.31 28.55
CA VAL A 288 16.22 83.10 29.48
C VAL A 288 17.08 83.73 30.58
N ARG A 289 18.04 82.99 31.15
CA ARG A 289 18.96 83.54 32.18
C ARG A 289 19.83 84.67 31.62
N ILE A 290 20.34 84.52 30.40
CA ILE A 290 21.12 85.57 29.74
C ILE A 290 20.23 86.79 29.47
N GLN A 291 19.04 86.57 28.93
CA GLN A 291 18.09 87.66 28.63
C GLN A 291 17.66 88.41 29.90
N THR A 292 17.39 87.72 31.00
CA THR A 292 17.04 88.36 32.28
C THR A 292 18.22 89.16 32.84
N HIS A 293 19.45 88.65 32.75
CA HIS A 293 20.65 89.39 33.13
C HIS A 293 20.86 90.64 32.28
N ILE A 294 20.71 90.54 30.96
CA ILE A 294 20.81 91.69 30.04
C ILE A 294 19.73 92.74 30.35
N ARG A 295 18.47 92.32 30.58
CA ARG A 295 17.38 93.23 30.97
C ARG A 295 17.67 93.94 32.30
N MET A 296 18.17 93.20 33.29
CA MET A 296 18.57 93.74 34.59
C MET A 296 19.72 94.74 34.45
N HIS A 297 20.76 94.41 33.67
CA HIS A 297 21.89 95.31 33.43
C HIS A 297 21.47 96.60 32.70
N ARG A 298 20.56 96.50 31.72
CA ARG A 298 19.98 97.68 31.06
C ARG A 298 19.21 98.56 32.05
N ALA A 299 18.37 97.98 32.90
CA ALA A 299 17.66 98.71 33.95
C ALA A 299 18.62 99.36 34.96
N TYR A 300 19.68 98.65 35.35
CA TYR A 300 20.72 99.16 36.24
C TYR A 300 21.48 100.35 35.62
N LYS A 301 21.85 100.28 34.33
CA LYS A 301 22.47 101.43 33.63
C LYS A 301 21.56 102.66 33.62
N VAL A 302 20.25 102.47 33.39
CA VAL A 302 19.27 103.55 33.45
C VAL A 302 19.19 104.16 34.86
N LEU A 303 19.09 103.33 35.91
CA LEU A 303 19.09 103.77 37.31
C LEU A 303 20.37 104.53 37.68
N LEU A 304 21.54 104.02 37.25
CA LEU A 304 22.82 104.68 37.50
C LEU A 304 22.90 106.04 36.79
N GLY A 305 22.32 106.14 35.59
CA GLY A 305 22.12 107.42 34.88
C GLY A 305 21.31 108.41 35.71
N TYR A 306 20.16 107.99 36.25
CA TYR A 306 19.36 108.82 37.16
C TYR A 306 20.14 109.23 38.42
N ARG A 307 20.85 108.30 39.07
CA ARG A 307 21.65 108.61 40.27
C ARG A 307 22.78 109.60 40.00
N ARG A 308 23.49 109.45 38.87
CA ARG A 308 24.53 110.40 38.45
C ARG A 308 23.94 111.79 38.16
N ALA A 309 22.79 111.85 37.48
CA ALA A 309 22.08 113.11 37.25
C ALA A 309 21.64 113.78 38.56
N SER A 310 21.06 113.01 39.50
CA SER A 310 20.69 113.52 40.82
C SER A 310 21.90 113.99 41.63
N ALA A 311 23.02 113.27 41.59
CA ALA A 311 24.26 113.67 42.25
C ALA A 311 24.84 114.96 41.64
N ALA A 312 24.81 115.11 40.31
CA ALA A 312 25.22 116.33 39.62
C ALA A 312 24.33 117.53 40.01
N ILE A 313 23.00 117.32 40.09
CA ILE A 313 22.06 118.34 40.58
C ILE A 313 22.38 118.73 42.03
N MET A 314 22.66 117.76 42.89
CA MET A 314 23.01 118.00 44.29
C MET A 314 24.32 118.79 44.42
N MET A 315 25.36 118.39 43.68
CA MET A 315 26.64 119.11 43.61
C MET A 315 26.44 120.54 43.11
N ALA A 316 25.63 120.75 42.05
CA ALA A 316 25.30 122.08 41.55
C ALA A 316 24.53 122.92 42.58
N LYS A 317 23.62 122.31 43.36
CA LYS A 317 22.92 122.98 44.48
C LYS A 317 23.89 123.37 45.59
N CYS A 318 24.79 122.49 46.01
CA CYS A 318 25.82 122.77 47.00
C CYS A 318 26.78 123.87 46.54
N PHE A 319 27.19 123.84 45.27
CA PHE A 319 28.03 124.87 44.66
C PHE A 319 27.32 126.23 44.65
N ARG A 320 26.07 126.30 44.19
CA ARG A 320 25.25 127.52 44.24
C ARG A 320 25.10 128.05 45.67
N ARG A 321 24.89 127.16 46.65
CA ARG A 321 24.80 127.54 48.07
C ARG A 321 26.12 128.10 48.60
N CYS A 322 27.26 127.49 48.30
CA CYS A 322 28.57 128.02 48.69
C CYS A 322 28.84 129.40 48.06
N VAL A 323 28.56 129.56 46.77
CA VAL A 323 28.70 130.85 46.08
C VAL A 323 27.80 131.90 46.74
N MET A 324 26.54 131.57 47.05
CA MET A 324 25.62 132.50 47.70
C MET A 324 26.06 132.89 49.13
N VAL A 325 26.55 131.93 49.93
CA VAL A 325 27.12 132.22 51.26
C VAL A 325 28.35 133.12 51.15
N HIS A 326 29.22 132.89 50.16
CA HIS A 326 30.40 133.72 49.94
C HIS A 326 30.00 135.16 49.55
N ILE A 327 29.01 135.32 48.68
CA ILE A 327 28.42 136.63 48.33
C ILE A 327 27.83 137.31 49.57
N HIS A 328 27.08 136.59 50.40
CA HIS A 328 26.49 137.12 51.65
C HIS A 328 27.57 137.52 52.66
N ALA A 329 28.65 136.75 52.81
CA ALA A 329 29.76 137.09 53.68
C ALA A 329 30.48 138.36 53.22
N HIS A 330 30.71 138.52 51.91
CA HIS A 330 31.21 139.76 51.33
C HIS A 330 30.25 140.94 51.56
N ALA A 331 28.94 140.74 51.44
CA ALA A 331 27.93 141.76 51.73
C ALA A 331 27.91 142.15 53.23
N TYR A 332 28.03 141.19 54.15
CA TYR A 332 28.11 141.45 55.59
C TYR A 332 29.36 142.22 55.99
N ILE A 333 30.52 141.89 55.39
CA ILE A 333 31.76 142.66 55.56
C ILE A 333 31.57 144.10 55.04
N TYR A 334 30.87 144.28 53.92
CA TYR A 334 30.58 145.60 53.36
C TYR A 334 29.65 146.46 54.24
N ILE A 335 28.74 145.83 54.98
CA ILE A 335 27.80 146.49 55.91
C ILE A 335 28.45 146.81 57.26
N TYR A 336 29.45 146.05 57.71
CA TYR A 336 30.13 146.32 59.00
C TYR A 336 31.31 147.31 58.88
N ILE A 337 31.71 147.64 57.65
CA ILE A 337 32.77 148.61 57.33
C ILE A 337 32.20 149.99 56.95
N ASN A 338 30.87 150.12 56.80
CA ASN A 338 30.15 151.40 56.74
C ASN A 338 29.27 151.55 57.98
#